data_AF-A0A7S3YSB9-F1
#
_entry.id   AF-A0A7S3YSB9-F1
#
_cell.length_a   1.000
_cell.length_b   1.000
_cell.length_c   1.000
_cell.angle_alpha   90.00
_cell.angle_beta   90.00
_cell.angle_gamma   90.00
#
_symmetry.space_group_name_H-M   'P 1'
#
loop_
_entity.id
_entity.type
_entity.pdbx_description
1 polymer ?
#
loop_
_entity_poly.entity_id
_entity_poly.type
_entity_poly.pdbx_seq_one_letter_code
_entity_poly.pdbx_strand_id
1 'polypeptide(L)'
;AINTNDCYVALNGVKVYDGSILDMDGLDAGTEENNELCSFIPGPACPAGGDNLRAEPREGDEGFVHVHRGFHGINEGKVIAKKDLGASGFPLSAVRYDWRNPMARVTIYKM
;
A
#
# COMPACT_ATOMS: atom_id res chain seq x y z
N ALA A 1 1.33 0.27 -6.69
CA ALA A 1 1.11 -0.58 -5.52
C ALA A 1 -0.20 -1.32 -5.71
N ILE A 2 -0.21 -2.65 -5.65
CA ILE A 2 -1.45 -3.45 -5.66
C ILE A 2 -1.59 -4.23 -4.34
N ASN A 3 -0.51 -4.46 -3.59
CA ASN A 3 -0.52 -5.20 -2.32
C ASN A 3 -0.23 -4.26 -1.15
N THR A 4 -1.27 -3.65 -0.61
CA THR A 4 -1.26 -2.75 0.54
C THR A 4 -2.70 -2.64 1.04
N ASN A 5 -2.88 -2.46 2.34
CA ASN A 5 -4.17 -2.46 3.02
C ASN A 5 -4.90 -1.10 2.95
N ASP A 6 -4.18 0.02 3.05
CA ASP A 6 -4.79 1.36 3.07
C ASP A 6 -4.02 2.45 2.29
N CYS A 7 -3.21 2.04 1.30
CA CYS A 7 -2.57 2.98 0.38
C CYS A 7 -3.52 3.48 -0.72
N TYR A 8 -3.40 4.76 -1.07
CA TYR A 8 -4.13 5.39 -2.16
C TYR A 8 -3.31 6.50 -2.83
N VAL A 9 -3.85 7.12 -3.88
CA VAL A 9 -3.29 8.34 -4.48
C VAL A 9 -4.35 9.42 -4.49
N ALA A 10 -3.96 10.68 -4.30
CA ALA A 10 -4.91 11.80 -4.28
C ALA A 10 -4.29 13.13 -4.70
N LEU A 11 -5.15 13.99 -5.26
CA LEU A 11 -4.91 15.42 -5.37
C LEU A 11 -5.68 16.13 -4.26
N ASN A 12 -4.99 16.89 -3.40
CA ASN A 12 -5.63 17.65 -2.33
C ASN A 12 -5.20 19.12 -2.39
N GLY A 13 -6.17 20.02 -2.54
CA GLY A 13 -5.93 21.47 -2.55
C GLY A 13 -5.08 21.99 -3.73
N VAL A 14 -4.84 21.17 -4.75
CA VAL A 14 -4.02 21.56 -5.90
C VAL A 14 -4.86 22.35 -6.89
N LYS A 15 -4.38 23.53 -7.27
CA LYS A 15 -4.97 24.31 -8.36
C LYS A 15 -4.57 23.68 -9.70
N VAL A 16 -5.56 23.32 -10.49
CA VAL A 16 -5.37 22.66 -11.79
C VAL A 16 -5.82 23.55 -12.93
N TYR A 17 -5.18 23.38 -14.07
CA TYR A 17 -5.49 24.07 -15.33
C TYR A 17 -5.59 23.05 -16.47
N ASP A 18 -6.21 23.44 -17.58
CA ASP A 18 -6.21 22.63 -18.80
C ASP A 18 -4.78 22.31 -19.23
N GLY A 19 -4.51 21.03 -19.50
CA GLY A 19 -3.17 20.52 -19.81
C GLY A 19 -2.27 20.25 -18.61
N SER A 20 -2.76 20.35 -17.36
CA SER A 20 -1.92 20.03 -16.18
C SER A 20 -1.51 18.56 -16.16
N ILE A 21 -0.24 18.31 -15.85
CA ILE A 21 0.33 16.97 -15.64
C ILE A 21 0.93 16.95 -14.24
N LEU A 22 0.46 16.02 -13.40
CA LEU A 22 0.84 15.92 -11.99
C LEU A 22 1.22 14.47 -11.67
N ASP A 23 2.41 14.29 -11.12
CA ASP A 23 2.89 13.00 -10.61
C ASP A 23 2.51 12.88 -9.13
N MET A 24 1.79 11.81 -8.79
CA MET A 24 1.20 11.58 -7.47
C MET A 24 1.95 10.51 -6.73
N ASP A 25 2.31 10.83 -5.49
CA ASP A 25 2.84 9.88 -4.52
C ASP A 25 1.74 8.96 -4.01
N GLY A 26 2.13 7.74 -3.61
CA GLY A 26 1.30 6.91 -2.75
C GLY A 26 1.16 7.55 -1.38
N LEU A 27 -0.07 7.63 -0.89
CA LEU A 27 -0.41 8.06 0.45
C LEU A 27 -0.86 6.86 1.26
N ASP A 28 -0.48 6.86 2.51
CA ASP A 28 -0.94 5.96 3.55
C ASP A 28 -2.11 6.65 4.27
N ALA A 29 -3.21 5.94 4.50
CA ALA A 29 -4.34 6.51 5.24
C ALA A 29 -4.07 6.62 6.74
N GLY A 30 -3.11 5.84 7.26
CA GLY A 30 -2.81 5.74 8.68
C GLY A 30 -3.93 5.09 9.49
N THR A 31 -4.76 4.27 8.85
CA THR A 31 -5.94 3.65 9.49
C THR A 31 -5.65 2.27 10.04
N GLU A 32 -4.57 1.64 9.58
CA GLU A 32 -4.22 0.27 9.91
C GLU A 32 -2.70 0.09 9.93
N GLU A 33 -2.20 -0.91 10.69
CA GLU A 33 -0.77 -1.23 10.74
C GLU A 33 -0.25 -1.76 9.39
N ASN A 34 0.85 -1.19 8.91
CA ASN A 34 1.64 -1.65 7.75
C ASN A 34 2.38 -2.98 8.01
N ASN A 35 1.64 -4.05 8.24
CA ASN A 35 2.18 -5.31 8.77
C ASN A 35 2.71 -6.29 7.71
N GLU A 36 2.45 -6.07 6.42
CA GLU A 36 2.88 -6.94 5.31
C GLU A 36 2.42 -8.41 5.41
N LEU A 37 1.30 -8.66 6.07
CA LEU A 37 0.70 -9.99 6.23
C LEU A 37 -0.48 -10.15 5.28
N CYS A 38 -0.53 -11.25 4.53
CA CYS A 38 -1.57 -11.48 3.53
C CYS A 38 -3.00 -11.67 4.09
N SER A 39 -3.16 -11.82 5.41
CA SER A 39 -4.50 -11.77 6.01
C SER A 39 -5.10 -10.36 6.03
N PHE A 40 -4.26 -9.32 5.98
CA PHE A 40 -4.68 -7.90 6.08
C PHE A 40 -4.54 -7.16 4.74
N ILE A 41 -3.69 -7.65 3.84
CA ILE A 41 -3.41 -6.99 2.57
C ILE A 41 -4.16 -7.67 1.41
N PRO A 42 -4.99 -6.94 0.64
CA PRO A 42 -5.52 -7.42 -0.62
C PRO A 42 -4.44 -7.44 -1.72
N GLY A 43 -4.67 -8.22 -2.78
CA GLY A 43 -3.91 -8.11 -4.02
C GLY A 43 -3.31 -9.43 -4.52
N PRO A 44 -2.77 -9.43 -5.75
CA PRO A 44 -2.32 -10.64 -6.45
C PRO A 44 -1.06 -11.29 -5.86
N ALA A 45 -0.33 -10.61 -4.97
CA ALA A 45 0.76 -11.26 -4.25
C ALA A 45 0.30 -12.16 -3.10
N CYS A 46 -0.96 -12.01 -2.67
CA CYS A 46 -1.55 -12.82 -1.63
C CYS A 46 -2.39 -13.96 -2.20
N PRO A 47 -2.58 -15.07 -1.45
CA PRO A 47 -3.45 -16.15 -1.88
C PRO A 47 -4.87 -15.64 -2.17
N ALA A 48 -5.53 -16.27 -3.15
CA ALA A 48 -6.92 -15.96 -3.45
C ALA A 48 -7.81 -16.22 -2.22
N GLY A 49 -8.73 -15.30 -1.94
CA GLY A 49 -9.60 -15.38 -0.76
C GLY A 49 -8.96 -14.90 0.54
N GLY A 50 -7.95 -14.03 0.46
CA GLY A 50 -7.43 -13.31 1.63
C GLY A 50 -8.55 -12.61 2.39
N ASP A 51 -8.46 -12.67 3.72
CA ASP A 51 -9.54 -12.24 4.62
C ASP A 51 -9.76 -10.71 4.60
N ASN A 52 -8.79 -9.93 4.09
CA ASN A 52 -8.77 -8.46 4.13
C ASN A 52 -9.20 -7.95 5.51
N LEU A 53 -8.64 -8.60 6.54
CA LEU A 53 -8.93 -8.24 7.92
C LEU A 53 -8.53 -6.79 8.12
N ARG A 54 -9.33 -6.08 8.91
CA ARG A 54 -8.89 -4.80 9.44
C ARG A 54 -7.91 -5.04 10.56
N ALA A 55 -6.74 -4.41 10.48
CA ALA A 55 -5.90 -4.26 11.65
C ALA A 55 -6.47 -3.08 12.45
N GLU A 56 -6.94 -3.32 13.68
CA GLU A 56 -7.27 -2.20 14.57
C GLU A 56 -6.03 -1.33 14.76
N PRO A 57 -6.14 0.01 14.69
CA PRO A 57 -5.02 0.89 14.91
C PRO A 57 -4.38 0.60 16.27
N ARG A 58 -3.10 0.25 16.27
CA ARG A 58 -2.31 0.03 17.48
C ARG A 58 -1.74 1.34 18.01
N GLU A 59 -1.36 1.32 19.28
CA GLU A 59 -0.61 2.40 19.89
C GLU A 59 0.77 2.52 19.19
N GLY A 60 0.94 3.56 18.37
CA GLY A 60 2.13 3.76 17.54
C GLY A 60 1.89 3.65 16.03
N ASP A 61 0.68 3.31 15.59
CA ASP A 61 0.29 3.44 14.19
C ASP A 61 0.25 4.91 13.76
N GLU A 62 0.34 5.15 12.45
CA GLU A 62 0.59 6.51 11.96
C GLU A 62 -0.57 7.46 12.29
N GLY A 63 -1.84 7.03 12.17
CA GLY A 63 -3.01 7.78 12.65
C GLY A 63 -3.32 9.08 11.89
N PHE A 64 -2.59 9.37 10.83
CA PHE A 64 -2.81 10.48 9.93
C PHE A 64 -2.32 10.13 8.52
N VAL A 65 -2.85 10.86 7.54
CA VAL A 65 -2.44 10.69 6.14
C VAL A 65 -1.01 11.18 5.94
N HIS A 66 -0.14 10.35 5.37
CA HIS A 66 1.22 10.75 4.97
C HIS A 66 1.66 10.03 3.69
N VAL A 67 2.84 10.40 3.18
CA VAL A 67 3.43 9.71 2.03
C VAL A 67 3.80 8.28 2.42
N HIS A 68 3.25 7.30 1.73
CA HIS A 68 3.51 5.89 1.98
C HIS A 68 4.95 5.55 1.61
N ARG A 69 5.62 4.77 2.47
CA ARG A 69 7.06 4.50 2.36
C ARG A 69 7.43 3.35 1.42
N GLY A 70 6.47 2.83 0.64
CA GLY A 70 6.66 1.59 -0.09
C GLY A 70 6.53 0.32 0.76
N PHE A 71 7.04 -0.78 0.23
CA PHE A 71 7.06 -2.11 0.86
C PHE A 71 8.46 -2.39 1.39
N HIS A 72 8.59 -2.84 2.64
CA HIS A 72 9.86 -2.92 3.37
C HIS A 72 10.32 -4.35 3.61
N GLY A 73 9.47 -5.36 3.39
CA GLY A 73 9.84 -6.77 3.56
C GLY A 73 10.03 -7.12 5.03
N ILE A 74 9.24 -6.53 5.93
CA ILE A 74 9.42 -6.60 7.38
C ILE A 74 9.28 -8.03 7.92
N ASN A 75 8.65 -8.93 7.16
CA ASN A 75 8.49 -10.34 7.50
C ASN A 75 9.47 -11.27 6.75
N GLU A 76 10.36 -10.73 5.92
CA GLU A 76 11.32 -11.54 5.15
C GLU A 76 12.26 -12.33 6.07
N GLY A 77 12.41 -13.64 5.80
CA GLY A 77 13.20 -14.55 6.62
C GLY A 77 12.57 -14.95 7.97
N LYS A 78 11.38 -14.45 8.31
CA LYS A 78 10.67 -14.81 9.55
C LYS A 78 9.72 -15.99 9.33
N VAL A 79 9.51 -16.76 10.39
CA VAL A 79 8.46 -17.78 10.44
C VAL A 79 7.16 -17.09 10.85
N ILE A 80 6.21 -17.00 9.92
CA ILE A 80 4.86 -16.43 10.12
C ILE A 80 3.79 -17.49 9.87
N ALA A 81 2.54 -17.21 10.26
CA ALA A 81 1.46 -18.17 10.08
C ALA A 81 1.18 -18.42 8.58
N LYS A 82 0.76 -19.64 8.24
CA LYS A 82 0.51 -20.04 6.84
C LYS A 82 -0.48 -19.12 6.11
N LYS A 83 -1.48 -18.61 6.83
CA LYS A 83 -2.48 -17.67 6.30
C LYS A 83 -1.91 -16.30 5.90
N ASP A 84 -0.77 -15.92 6.50
CA ASP A 84 -0.12 -14.63 6.28
C ASP A 84 0.96 -14.68 5.18
N LEU A 85 1.28 -15.87 4.68
CA LEU A 85 2.23 -16.06 3.60
C LEU A 85 1.66 -15.55 2.27
N GLY A 86 2.55 -15.05 1.40
CA GLY A 86 2.22 -14.72 0.03
C GLY A 86 1.81 -15.95 -0.79
N ALA A 87 1.29 -15.72 -1.99
CA ALA A 87 0.88 -16.76 -2.92
C ALA A 87 2.02 -17.72 -3.31
N SER A 88 3.28 -17.30 -3.12
CA SER A 88 4.48 -18.13 -3.30
C SER A 88 4.72 -19.15 -2.17
N GLY A 89 3.97 -19.05 -1.06
CA GLY A 89 4.22 -19.82 0.15
C GLY A 89 5.34 -19.27 1.05
N PHE A 90 5.80 -18.04 0.79
CA PHE A 90 6.82 -17.34 1.58
C PHE A 90 6.30 -15.97 2.03
N PRO A 91 6.88 -15.35 3.08
CA PRO A 91 6.60 -13.94 3.39
C PRO A 91 6.82 -13.05 2.16
N LEU A 92 6.04 -11.97 2.08
CA LEU A 92 6.23 -10.97 1.04
C LEU A 92 7.60 -10.29 1.20
N SER A 93 8.26 -10.00 0.07
CA SER A 93 9.62 -9.45 0.03
C SER A 93 9.62 -8.07 -0.62
N ALA A 94 10.35 -7.13 -0.04
CA ALA A 94 10.54 -5.79 -0.62
C ALA A 94 11.16 -5.86 -2.02
N VAL A 95 12.07 -6.79 -2.27
CA VAL A 95 12.71 -6.95 -3.59
C VAL A 95 11.68 -7.20 -4.70
N ARG A 96 10.54 -7.80 -4.37
CA ARG A 96 9.48 -8.12 -5.33
C ARG A 96 8.34 -7.10 -5.36
N TYR A 97 8.02 -6.49 -4.22
CA TYR A 97 6.78 -5.76 -4.05
C TYR A 97 6.96 -4.30 -3.65
N ASP A 98 8.18 -3.86 -3.34
CA ASP A 98 8.45 -2.44 -3.07
C ASP A 98 8.13 -1.58 -4.29
N TRP A 99 7.75 -0.35 -4.02
CA TRP A 99 7.59 0.70 -5.00
C TRP A 99 8.20 1.98 -4.46
N ARG A 100 8.65 2.82 -5.39
CA ARG A 100 9.07 4.18 -5.08
C ARG A 100 8.17 5.14 -5.81
N ASN A 101 7.86 6.23 -5.14
CA ASN A 101 7.07 7.30 -5.72
C ASN A 101 7.78 7.90 -6.94
N PRO A 102 7.02 8.40 -7.92
CA PRO A 102 5.55 8.53 -7.95
C PRO A 102 4.80 7.25 -8.34
N MET A 103 3.56 7.10 -7.86
CA MET A 103 2.69 5.94 -8.13
C MET A 103 1.72 6.14 -9.30
N ALA A 104 1.32 7.38 -9.57
CA ALA A 104 0.36 7.67 -10.64
C ALA A 104 0.70 8.98 -11.33
N ARG A 105 0.38 9.08 -12.63
CA ARG A 105 0.39 10.33 -13.38
C ARG A 105 -1.04 10.73 -13.71
N VAL A 106 -1.43 11.91 -13.29
CA VAL A 106 -2.75 12.49 -13.56
C VAL A 106 -2.59 13.58 -14.61
N THR A 107 -3.35 13.45 -15.70
CA THR A 107 -3.42 14.45 -16.76
C THR A 107 -4.83 15.03 -16.82
N ILE A 108 -4.93 16.36 -16.86
CA ILE A 108 -6.20 17.08 -16.76
C ILE A 108 -6.45 17.85 -18.05
N TYR A 109 -7.62 17.63 -18.64
CA TYR A 109 -8.09 18.33 -19.84
C TYR A 109 -9.49 18.88 -19.63
N LYS A 110 -9.76 20.05 -20.19
CA LYS A 110 -11.12 20.59 -20.29
C LYS A 110 -11.85 19.90 -21.44
N MET A 111 -13.08 19.44 -21.18
CA MET A 111 -13.99 18.92 -22.20
C MET A 111 -14.85 20.04 -22.81
#